data_AF-A0A9E4RGJ1-F1
#
_entry.id   AF-A0A9E4RGJ1-F1
#
_cell.length_a   1.000
_cell.length_b   1.000
_cell.length_c   1.000
_cell.angle_alpha   90.00
_cell.angle_beta   90.00
_cell.angle_gamma   90.00
#
_symmetry.space_group_name_H-M   'P 1'
#
loop_
_entity.id
_entity.type
_entity.pdbx_description
1 polymer ?
#
loop_
_entity_poly.entity_id
_entity_poly.type
_entity_poly.pdbx_seq_one_letter_code
_entity_poly.pdbx_strand_id
1 'polypeptide(L)'
;MADANVAVLIDFENVGLDAIQYLLDQLSDVGRVIIKRAYGDWSVQRSKQEQLIEQGIEAVHQYRSTRSGKNSSDIRMAIEATDLLHTSPIDTFVIVSSDSDFVPLVSKLRSSGKTVIGSGRRDATSSTLIRSCDRYIFLDDATKRRAPAEAQPTRRRSSGKKRSTDGDEHSSVVRGDEASSLVMRAYEASMGDLGYVAGSKLYQAMRRIDPGFDYRVLGFRTFTQLLESINEIEIVRPQNGGDVKVTTKQGREQAGSPAAERQELPDSKEGRGGRRPGRDQRITKDKDQEQEQEHAPAADQIPEDDATSEIDQTPEPAATNGANLASSDLNWEREVDAAWTRRQRNTISGRAAATDAAKALKVEKLSSSRYPSLDKLLGASTLLQLNWRREGNTIVKK
;
A
#
# COMPACT_ATOMS: atom_id res chain seq x y z
N MET A 1 -25.53 5.98 -6.85
CA MET A 1 -24.82 4.78 -6.36
C MET A 1 -24.57 4.99 -4.88
N ALA A 2 -24.73 3.98 -4.04
CA ALA A 2 -24.37 4.09 -2.63
C ALA A 2 -22.84 4.27 -2.53
N ASP A 3 -22.37 5.10 -1.59
CA ASP A 3 -20.94 5.24 -1.32
C ASP A 3 -20.37 3.91 -0.85
N ALA A 4 -19.17 3.56 -1.32
CA ALA A 4 -18.49 2.33 -0.93
C ALA A 4 -18.21 2.32 0.58
N ASN A 5 -18.44 1.18 1.24
CA ASN A 5 -18.15 1.03 2.66
C ASN A 5 -16.67 0.70 2.87
N VAL A 6 -16.02 1.49 3.74
CA VAL A 6 -14.58 1.41 3.98
C VAL A 6 -14.28 0.96 5.41
N ALA A 7 -13.38 0.00 5.57
CA ALA A 7 -12.81 -0.39 6.85
C ALA A 7 -11.33 0.01 6.89
N VAL A 8 -10.90 0.68 7.96
CA VAL A 8 -9.53 1.13 8.18
C VAL A 8 -8.94 0.37 9.36
N LEU A 9 -7.90 -0.42 9.10
CA LEU A 9 -7.20 -1.24 10.09
C LEU A 9 -5.76 -0.73 10.20
N ILE A 10 -5.40 -0.25 11.39
CA ILE A 10 -4.17 0.50 11.63
C ILE A 10 -3.26 -0.30 12.53
N ASP A 11 -2.09 -0.69 12.01
CA ASP A 11 -0.98 -1.11 12.85
C ASP A 11 -0.32 0.14 13.45
N PHE A 12 -0.68 0.44 14.70
CA PHE A 12 -0.33 1.70 15.34
C PHE A 12 1.16 1.80 15.67
N GLU A 13 1.83 0.68 15.88
CA GLU A 13 3.24 0.70 16.27
C GLU A 13 4.14 1.24 15.16
N ASN A 14 3.66 1.14 13.91
CA ASN A 14 4.37 1.59 12.72
C ASN A 14 3.92 2.97 12.22
N VAL A 15 2.98 3.64 12.90
CA VAL A 15 2.33 4.87 12.40
C VAL A 15 2.17 5.94 13.50
N GLY A 16 2.43 7.22 13.17
CA GLY A 16 2.17 8.36 14.06
C GLY A 16 0.76 8.93 13.92
N LEU A 17 0.23 9.61 14.94
CA LEU A 17 -1.13 10.18 14.93
C LEU A 17 -1.38 11.18 13.79
N ASP A 18 -0.43 12.07 13.51
CA ASP A 18 -0.53 13.03 12.40
C ASP A 18 -0.73 12.34 11.04
N ALA A 19 -0.13 11.15 10.85
CA ALA A 19 -0.26 10.38 9.62
C ALA A 19 -1.64 9.75 9.47
N ILE A 20 -2.31 9.40 10.57
CA ILE A 20 -3.66 8.85 10.56
C ILE A 20 -4.66 9.89 10.09
N GLN A 21 -4.56 11.13 10.57
CA GLN A 21 -5.45 12.21 10.12
C GLN A 21 -5.29 12.48 8.61
N TYR A 22 -4.05 12.58 8.14
CA TYR A 22 -3.78 12.72 6.71
C TYR A 22 -4.37 11.57 5.89
N LEU A 23 -4.24 10.33 6.37
CA LEU A 23 -4.82 9.17 5.72
C LEU A 23 -6.34 9.29 5.62
N LEU A 24 -7.02 9.65 6.71
CA LEU A 24 -8.47 9.82 6.70
C LEU A 24 -8.93 10.89 5.69
N ASP A 25 -8.18 11.99 5.57
CA ASP A 25 -8.44 13.01 4.55
C ASP A 25 -8.29 12.44 3.13
N GLN A 26 -7.29 11.56 2.90
CA GLN A 26 -7.08 10.88 1.61
C GLN A 26 -8.12 9.80 1.28
N LEU A 27 -8.90 9.35 2.27
CA LEU A 27 -9.96 8.37 2.09
C LEU A 27 -11.34 9.01 1.87
N SER A 28 -11.44 10.34 1.99
CA SER A 28 -12.69 11.07 1.80
C SER A 28 -13.31 10.90 0.40
N ASP A 29 -12.49 10.61 -0.62
CA ASP A 29 -12.91 10.35 -1.99
C ASP A 29 -13.17 8.86 -2.29
N VAL A 30 -12.87 7.96 -1.35
CA VAL A 30 -12.98 6.50 -1.54
C VAL A 30 -14.38 6.02 -1.18
N GLY A 31 -14.94 6.52 -0.09
CA GLY A 31 -16.26 6.10 0.38
C GLY A 31 -16.48 6.38 1.86
N ARG A 32 -17.57 5.84 2.40
CA ARG A 32 -17.94 6.01 3.80
C ARG A 32 -17.13 5.08 4.69
N VAL A 33 -16.31 5.66 5.56
CA VAL A 33 -15.59 4.89 6.57
C VAL A 33 -16.54 4.44 7.68
N ILE A 34 -16.80 3.14 7.75
CA ILE A 34 -17.72 2.52 8.73
C ILE A 34 -16.99 1.84 9.89
N ILE A 35 -15.73 1.46 9.69
CA ILE A 35 -14.87 0.83 10.71
C ILE A 35 -13.52 1.53 10.72
N LYS A 36 -13.04 1.89 11.91
CA LYS A 36 -11.70 2.43 12.15
C LYS A 36 -11.13 1.78 13.41
N ARG A 37 -10.13 0.92 13.26
CA ARG A 37 -9.49 0.21 14.36
C ARG A 37 -7.99 0.43 14.35
N ALA A 38 -7.42 0.68 15.51
CA ALA A 38 -5.99 0.73 15.73
C ALA A 38 -5.57 -0.41 16.66
N TYR A 39 -4.54 -1.17 16.26
CA TYR A 39 -4.01 -2.31 17.00
C TYR A 39 -2.68 -1.90 17.64
N GLY A 40 -2.54 -2.14 18.93
CA GLY A 40 -1.31 -1.83 19.65
C GLY A 40 -1.37 -2.10 21.15
N ASP A 41 -0.22 -1.96 21.80
CA ASP A 41 -0.10 -2.07 23.26
C ASP A 41 -0.40 -0.73 23.95
N TRP A 42 -1.69 -0.50 24.21
CA TRP A 42 -2.18 0.70 24.91
C TRP A 42 -1.78 0.79 26.39
N SER A 43 -1.19 -0.26 26.99
CA SER A 43 -0.72 -0.19 28.38
C SER A 43 0.45 0.79 28.52
N VAL A 44 1.25 0.93 27.45
CA VAL A 44 2.42 1.81 27.36
C VAL A 44 2.08 3.18 26.75
N GLN A 45 0.99 3.27 25.97
CA GLN A 45 0.68 4.42 25.09
C GLN A 45 -0.67 5.08 25.40
N ARG A 46 -1.04 5.20 26.68
CA ARG A 46 -2.36 5.72 27.11
C ARG A 46 -2.72 7.10 26.56
N SER A 47 -1.79 8.05 26.53
CA SER A 47 -2.08 9.41 26.01
C SER A 47 -2.43 9.43 24.51
N LYS A 48 -1.86 8.50 23.73
CA LYS A 48 -2.19 8.35 22.31
C LYS A 48 -3.52 7.62 22.11
N GLN A 49 -3.87 6.71 23.03
CA GLN A 49 -5.15 6.01 23.02
C GLN A 49 -6.33 6.99 23.15
N GLU A 50 -6.24 7.95 24.08
CA GLU A 50 -7.27 8.98 24.26
C GLU A 50 -7.49 9.80 22.97
N GLN A 51 -6.40 10.22 22.33
CA GLN A 51 -6.47 10.98 21.07
C GLN A 51 -7.07 10.18 19.91
N LEU A 52 -6.85 8.86 19.84
CA LEU A 52 -7.48 8.00 18.84
C LEU A 52 -8.99 7.88 19.08
N ILE A 53 -9.39 7.71 20.33
CA ILE A 53 -10.81 7.60 20.71
C ILE A 53 -11.54 8.90 20.36
N GLU A 54 -10.93 10.07 20.60
CA GLU A 54 -11.47 11.37 20.21
C GLU A 54 -11.66 11.51 18.69
N GLN A 55 -10.84 10.81 17.88
CA GLN A 55 -10.99 10.74 16.41
C GLN A 55 -12.00 9.66 15.96
N GLY A 56 -12.69 9.01 16.89
CA GLY A 56 -13.63 7.93 16.61
C GLY A 56 -12.95 6.65 16.12
N ILE A 57 -11.70 6.43 16.53
CA ILE A 57 -10.93 5.21 16.21
C ILE A 57 -10.98 4.29 17.43
N GLU A 58 -11.44 3.06 17.20
CA GLU A 58 -11.46 2.02 18.22
C GLU A 58 -10.03 1.53 18.50
N ALA A 59 -9.61 1.63 19.76
CA ALA A 59 -8.30 1.17 20.21
C ALA A 59 -8.37 -0.30 20.64
N VAL A 60 -7.93 -1.21 19.78
CA VAL A 60 -7.90 -2.66 20.04
C VAL A 60 -6.60 -3.01 20.78
N HIS A 61 -6.72 -3.38 22.05
CA HIS A 61 -5.56 -3.66 22.90
C HIS A 61 -4.92 -5.02 22.57
N GLN A 62 -3.60 -5.02 22.38
CA GLN A 62 -2.80 -6.22 22.18
C GLN A 62 -1.80 -6.41 23.32
N TYR A 63 -1.94 -7.52 24.04
CA TYR A 63 -1.00 -7.92 25.08
C TYR A 63 0.25 -8.54 24.44
N ARG A 64 1.41 -7.91 24.64
CA ARG A 64 2.69 -8.47 24.21
C ARG A 64 3.18 -9.52 25.20
N SER A 65 3.41 -10.75 24.72
CA SER A 65 4.14 -11.76 25.49
C SER A 65 5.65 -11.49 25.40
N THR A 66 6.32 -11.47 26.55
CA THR A 66 7.75 -11.15 26.71
C THR A 66 8.70 -12.07 25.96
N ARG A 67 8.22 -13.23 25.48
CA ARG A 67 9.03 -14.29 24.84
C ARG A 67 8.94 -14.33 23.31
N SER A 68 7.88 -13.80 22.70
CA SER A 68 7.65 -13.89 21.23
C SER A 68 6.63 -12.86 20.69
N GLY A 69 6.48 -11.70 21.33
CA GLY A 69 5.44 -10.70 21.00
C GLY A 69 5.68 -9.82 19.77
N LYS A 70 6.48 -10.25 18.78
CA LYS A 70 6.77 -9.43 17.59
C LYS A 70 5.67 -9.44 16.53
N ASN A 71 4.88 -10.51 16.44
CA ASN A 71 3.87 -10.69 15.37
C ASN A 71 2.43 -10.78 15.89
N SER A 72 2.19 -10.55 17.18
CA SER A 72 0.84 -10.74 17.77
C SER A 72 -0.15 -9.71 17.26
N SER A 73 0.30 -8.46 17.03
CA SER A 73 -0.53 -7.39 16.48
C SER A 73 -0.95 -7.73 15.05
N ASP A 74 0.00 -8.17 14.22
CA ASP A 74 -0.23 -8.47 12.81
C ASP A 74 -1.17 -9.66 12.64
N ILE A 75 -0.97 -10.72 13.42
CA ILE A 75 -1.86 -11.89 13.45
C ILE A 75 -3.27 -11.49 13.87
N ARG A 76 -3.42 -10.69 14.94
CA ARG A 76 -4.76 -10.24 15.37
C ARG A 76 -5.43 -9.41 14.29
N MET A 77 -4.73 -8.45 13.71
CA MET A 77 -5.29 -7.59 12.68
C MET A 77 -5.70 -8.40 11.45
N ALA A 78 -4.93 -9.41 11.05
CA ALA A 78 -5.27 -10.29 9.94
C ALA A 78 -6.51 -11.16 10.21
N ILE A 79 -6.64 -11.69 11.44
CA ILE A 79 -7.84 -12.43 11.86
C ILE A 79 -9.06 -11.51 11.79
N GLU A 80 -9.01 -10.33 12.41
CA GLU A 80 -10.15 -9.41 12.40
C GLU A 80 -10.50 -8.91 11.00
N ALA A 81 -9.52 -8.65 10.14
CA ALA A 81 -9.77 -8.30 8.75
C ALA A 81 -10.56 -9.39 8.01
N THR A 82 -10.23 -10.66 8.27
CA THR A 82 -10.90 -11.81 7.68
C THR A 82 -12.31 -12.00 8.26
N ASP A 83 -12.50 -11.78 9.56
CA ASP A 83 -13.84 -11.81 10.16
C ASP A 83 -14.73 -10.69 9.59
N LEU A 84 -14.19 -9.48 9.48
CA LEU A 84 -14.87 -8.33 8.89
C LEU A 84 -15.25 -8.56 7.43
N LEU A 85 -14.39 -9.25 6.66
CA LEU A 85 -14.68 -9.66 5.28
C LEU A 85 -15.99 -10.46 5.16
N HIS A 86 -16.30 -11.30 6.16
CA HIS A 86 -17.46 -12.19 6.13
C HIS A 86 -18.67 -11.65 6.90
N THR A 87 -18.46 -10.78 7.88
CA THR A 87 -19.52 -10.33 8.81
C THR A 87 -20.03 -8.92 8.53
N SER A 88 -19.30 -8.13 7.76
CA SER A 88 -19.61 -6.71 7.52
C SER A 88 -19.70 -6.39 6.03
N PRO A 89 -20.59 -5.47 5.60
CA PRO A 89 -20.75 -5.10 4.21
C PRO A 89 -19.64 -4.12 3.77
N ILE A 90 -18.39 -4.56 3.80
CA ILE A 90 -17.21 -3.74 3.45
C ILE A 90 -16.87 -3.96 1.98
N ASP A 91 -16.65 -2.88 1.23
CA ASP A 91 -16.23 -2.91 -0.17
C ASP A 91 -14.72 -2.67 -0.30
N THR A 92 -14.18 -1.82 0.58
CA THR A 92 -12.77 -1.42 0.58
C THR A 92 -12.11 -1.62 1.94
N PHE A 93 -10.98 -2.32 1.95
CA PHE A 93 -10.12 -2.47 3.12
C PHE A 93 -8.93 -1.53 2.99
N VAL A 94 -8.65 -0.76 4.03
CA VAL A 94 -7.44 0.05 4.17
C VAL A 94 -6.55 -0.60 5.21
N ILE A 95 -5.42 -1.14 4.77
CA ILE A 95 -4.41 -1.78 5.63
C ILE A 95 -3.28 -0.80 5.84
N VAL A 96 -3.17 -0.25 7.05
CA VAL A 96 -2.12 0.73 7.39
C VAL A 96 -0.99 0.00 8.06
N SER A 97 -0.05 -0.49 7.25
CA SER A 97 1.21 -1.09 7.69
C SER A 97 2.27 -0.97 6.59
N SER A 98 3.54 -1.03 7.01
CA SER A 98 4.68 -1.09 6.10
C SER A 98 5.26 -2.50 5.97
N ASP A 99 4.72 -3.49 6.71
CA ASP A 99 5.23 -4.87 6.73
C ASP A 99 4.76 -5.71 5.53
N SER A 100 5.67 -6.44 4.91
CA SER A 100 5.36 -7.39 3.84
C SER A 100 4.56 -8.61 4.31
N ASP A 101 4.51 -8.89 5.62
CA ASP A 101 3.75 -10.01 6.19
C ASP A 101 2.24 -9.87 5.96
N PHE A 102 1.75 -8.69 5.57
CA PHE A 102 0.35 -8.47 5.16
C PHE A 102 0.02 -8.88 3.72
N VAL A 103 1.01 -9.21 2.89
CA VAL A 103 0.76 -9.60 1.48
C VAL A 103 -0.24 -10.76 1.33
N PRO A 104 -0.18 -11.84 2.13
CA PRO A 104 -1.19 -12.90 2.09
C PRO A 104 -2.60 -12.40 2.43
N LEU A 105 -2.73 -11.51 3.42
CA LEU A 105 -4.02 -10.90 3.77
C LEU A 105 -4.57 -10.05 2.62
N VAL A 106 -3.73 -9.18 2.03
CA VAL A 106 -4.10 -8.35 0.88
C VAL A 106 -4.59 -9.24 -0.28
N SER A 107 -3.86 -10.32 -0.57
CA SER A 107 -4.21 -11.26 -1.63
C SER A 107 -5.57 -11.93 -1.37
N LYS A 108 -5.82 -12.35 -0.11
CA LYS A 108 -7.10 -12.95 0.29
C LYS A 108 -8.27 -11.98 0.12
N LEU A 109 -8.15 -10.76 0.60
CA LEU A 109 -9.18 -9.72 0.48
C LEU A 109 -9.49 -9.42 -0.99
N ARG A 110 -8.46 -9.26 -1.84
CA ARG A 110 -8.62 -9.01 -3.28
C ARG A 110 -9.25 -10.18 -4.01
N SER A 111 -8.82 -11.42 -3.74
CA SER A 111 -9.42 -12.62 -4.31
C SER A 111 -10.90 -12.79 -3.92
N SER A 112 -11.32 -12.17 -2.82
CA SER A 112 -12.71 -12.14 -2.36
C SER A 112 -13.50 -10.96 -2.94
N GLY A 113 -12.96 -10.27 -3.95
CA GLY A 113 -13.62 -9.18 -4.67
C GLY A 113 -13.56 -7.82 -3.96
N LYS A 114 -12.75 -7.66 -2.92
CA LYS A 114 -12.61 -6.39 -2.19
C LYS A 114 -11.52 -5.53 -2.79
N THR A 115 -11.72 -4.21 -2.76
CA THR A 115 -10.63 -3.26 -3.06
C THR A 115 -9.72 -3.16 -1.85
N VAL A 116 -8.40 -3.23 -2.06
CA VAL A 116 -7.43 -3.09 -0.96
C VAL A 116 -6.53 -1.89 -1.19
N ILE A 117 -6.58 -0.95 -0.24
CA ILE A 117 -5.70 0.21 -0.17
C ILE A 117 -4.63 -0.06 0.89
N GLY A 118 -3.38 -0.15 0.48
CA GLY A 118 -2.25 -0.16 1.42
C GLY A 118 -1.89 1.26 1.85
N SER A 119 -1.38 1.42 3.06
CA SER A 119 -0.87 2.71 3.53
C SER A 119 0.32 2.53 4.47
N GLY A 120 1.34 3.35 4.31
CA GLY A 120 2.57 3.21 5.10
C GLY A 120 3.65 4.22 4.71
N ARG A 121 4.83 4.09 5.32
CA ARG A 121 5.96 4.99 5.07
C ARG A 121 6.78 4.48 3.89
N ARG A 122 7.08 5.35 2.92
CA ARG A 122 7.77 5.00 1.67
C ARG A 122 9.08 4.26 1.89
N ASP A 123 9.87 4.70 2.88
CA ASP A 123 11.19 4.12 3.16
C ASP A 123 11.12 2.79 3.94
N ALA A 124 10.00 2.53 4.62
CA ALA A 124 9.80 1.32 5.41
C ALA A 124 9.03 0.24 4.64
N THR A 125 8.21 0.65 3.67
CA THR A 125 7.33 -0.26 2.93
C THR A 125 8.06 -1.06 1.86
N SER A 126 7.86 -2.38 1.87
CA SER A 126 8.31 -3.26 0.80
C SER A 126 7.58 -3.02 -0.53
N SER A 127 8.33 -3.04 -1.64
CA SER A 127 7.76 -2.94 -2.99
C SER A 127 6.77 -4.07 -3.30
N THR A 128 6.92 -5.24 -2.67
CA THR A 128 5.99 -6.37 -2.78
C THR A 128 4.62 -6.01 -2.20
N LEU A 129 4.58 -5.37 -1.02
CA LEU A 129 3.32 -4.96 -0.41
C LEU A 129 2.61 -3.94 -1.29
N ILE A 130 3.33 -2.91 -1.77
CA ILE A 130 2.79 -1.87 -2.65
C ILE A 130 2.14 -2.49 -3.89
N ARG A 131 2.84 -3.41 -4.56
CA ARG A 131 2.36 -4.09 -5.77
C ARG A 131 1.21 -5.06 -5.53
N SER A 132 1.05 -5.54 -4.29
CA SER A 132 -0.05 -6.44 -3.94
C SER A 132 -1.40 -5.72 -3.79
N CYS A 133 -1.39 -4.41 -3.53
CA CYS A 133 -2.58 -3.59 -3.32
C CYS A 133 -3.18 -3.05 -4.64
N ASP A 134 -4.43 -2.59 -4.61
CA ASP A 134 -5.06 -1.89 -5.75
C ASP A 134 -4.72 -0.39 -5.78
N ARG A 135 -4.39 0.16 -4.61
CA ARG A 135 -3.90 1.53 -4.40
C ARG A 135 -2.99 1.53 -3.19
N TYR A 136 -1.97 2.37 -3.20
CA TYR A 136 -1.10 2.60 -2.05
C TYR A 136 -1.02 4.10 -1.71
N ILE A 137 -1.14 4.44 -0.43
CA ILE A 137 -1.06 5.82 0.08
C ILE A 137 0.19 5.95 0.94
N PHE A 138 1.08 6.89 0.61
CA PHE A 138 2.27 7.13 1.41
C PHE A 138 2.02 8.16 2.50
N LEU A 139 2.34 7.81 3.74
CA LEU A 139 2.08 8.64 4.91
C LEU A 139 3.09 9.77 5.10
N ASP A 140 4.30 9.65 4.52
CA ASP A 140 5.33 10.69 4.64
C ASP A 140 4.96 11.99 3.89
N ASP A 141 3.94 11.97 3.02
CA ASP A 141 3.47 13.17 2.32
C ASP A 141 2.66 14.11 3.23
N ALA A 142 2.23 13.64 4.40
CA ALA A 142 1.63 14.47 5.44
C ALA A 142 2.58 15.59 5.91
N THR A 143 3.88 15.33 5.99
CA THR A 143 4.88 16.32 6.44
C THR A 143 5.19 17.34 5.34
N LYS A 144 5.17 16.93 4.07
CA LYS A 144 5.42 17.81 2.91
C LYS A 144 4.33 18.85 2.70
N ARG A 145 3.06 18.53 3.01
CA ARG A 145 1.95 19.50 2.94
C ARG A 145 1.98 20.58 4.04
N ARG A 146 2.70 20.35 5.15
CA ARG A 146 2.88 21.35 6.22
C ARG A 146 4.01 22.35 5.95
N ALA A 147 4.90 22.07 5.01
CA ALA A 147 5.79 23.10 4.50
C ALA A 147 4.95 24.10 3.68
N PRO A 148 4.99 25.42 3.97
CA PRO A 148 4.32 26.39 3.11
C PRO A 148 4.81 26.18 1.70
N ALA A 149 3.89 25.96 0.77
CA ALA A 149 4.20 25.95 -0.65
C ALA A 149 4.77 27.33 -1.00
N GLU A 150 6.09 27.46 -1.01
CA GLU A 150 6.76 28.59 -1.64
C GLU A 150 6.24 28.64 -3.08
N ALA A 151 5.52 29.72 -3.36
CA ALA A 151 5.03 30.03 -4.68
C ALA A 151 6.22 29.95 -5.66
N GLN A 152 6.13 29.08 -6.66
CA GLN A 152 7.08 29.07 -7.75
C GLN A 152 7.18 30.49 -8.32
N PRO A 153 8.38 31.11 -8.36
CA PRO A 153 8.53 32.43 -8.92
C PRO A 153 8.38 32.33 -10.43
N THR A 154 7.42 33.09 -10.96
CA THR A 154 7.31 33.34 -12.39
C THR A 154 8.64 33.94 -12.87
N ARG A 155 9.22 33.32 -13.89
CA ARG A 155 10.45 33.76 -14.57
C ARG A 155 10.36 35.25 -14.93
N ARG A 156 11.09 36.11 -14.23
CA ARG A 156 11.62 37.37 -14.78
C ARG A 156 13.13 37.38 -14.67
N ARG A 157 13.77 37.60 -15.83
CA ARG A 157 15.20 37.69 -16.04
C ARG A 157 15.75 38.90 -15.28
N SER A 158 16.70 38.69 -14.37
CA SER A 158 17.87 39.56 -14.21
C SER A 158 18.95 38.86 -13.38
N SER A 159 20.19 39.21 -13.72
CA SER A 159 21.49 38.65 -13.38
C SER A 159 21.84 38.57 -11.89
N GLY A 160 22.54 37.49 -11.49
CA GLY A 160 23.58 37.56 -10.46
C GLY A 160 23.67 36.41 -9.46
N LYS A 161 24.74 35.62 -9.58
CA LYS A 161 25.42 34.78 -8.56
C LYS A 161 24.87 33.36 -8.29
N LYS A 162 25.56 32.39 -8.93
CA LYS A 162 25.51 30.95 -8.66
C LYS A 162 25.81 30.64 -7.18
N ARG A 163 24.88 29.95 -6.52
CA ARG A 163 25.17 28.87 -5.57
C ARG A 163 24.37 27.66 -6.04
N SER A 164 25.10 26.62 -6.43
CA SER A 164 24.62 25.35 -6.96
C SER A 164 23.91 24.52 -5.88
N THR A 165 22.62 24.28 -6.06
CA THR A 165 21.87 23.18 -5.44
C THR A 165 21.63 22.12 -6.50
N ASP A 166 22.63 21.27 -6.72
CA ASP A 166 22.69 20.27 -7.81
C ASP A 166 21.89 18.97 -7.51
N GLY A 167 21.06 18.97 -6.45
CA GLY A 167 20.39 17.76 -5.95
C GLY A 167 18.90 17.62 -6.33
N ASP A 168 18.19 18.73 -6.57
CA ASP A 168 16.72 18.70 -6.74
C ASP A 168 16.27 18.64 -8.21
N GLU A 169 17.04 19.22 -9.13
CA GLU A 169 16.70 19.19 -10.56
C GLU A 169 16.83 17.77 -11.14
N HIS A 170 17.83 16.99 -10.72
CA HIS A 170 18.01 15.63 -11.23
C HIS A 170 16.93 14.64 -10.72
N SER A 171 16.41 14.84 -9.50
CA SER A 171 15.34 13.97 -8.96
C SER A 171 13.96 14.29 -9.54
N SER A 172 13.71 15.55 -9.92
CA SER A 172 12.46 15.99 -10.52
C SER A 172 12.36 15.61 -12.00
N VAL A 173 13.49 15.67 -12.74
CA VAL A 173 13.55 15.23 -14.14
C VAL A 173 13.35 13.71 -14.26
N VAL A 174 14.06 12.90 -13.45
CA VAL A 174 13.91 11.43 -13.46
C VAL A 174 12.48 10.99 -13.13
N ARG A 175 11.83 11.67 -12.18
CA ARG A 175 10.42 11.41 -11.84
C ARG A 175 9.44 11.81 -12.94
N GLY A 176 9.77 12.85 -13.72
CA GLY A 176 8.98 13.27 -14.88
C GLY A 176 9.01 12.22 -16.00
N ASP A 177 10.19 11.67 -16.28
CA ASP A 177 10.37 10.63 -17.30
C ASP A 177 9.67 9.31 -16.93
N GLU A 178 9.78 8.89 -15.67
CA GLU A 178 9.05 7.73 -15.15
C GLU A 178 7.53 7.93 -15.26
N ALA A 179 7.02 9.11 -14.91
CA ALA A 179 5.60 9.42 -15.01
C ALA A 179 5.12 9.41 -16.46
N SER A 180 5.90 9.97 -17.40
CA SER A 180 5.59 9.91 -18.84
C SER A 180 5.50 8.47 -19.33
N SER A 181 6.50 7.63 -18.98
CA SER A 181 6.50 6.20 -19.33
C SER A 181 5.29 5.45 -18.78
N LEU A 182 4.86 5.77 -17.55
CA LEU A 182 3.70 5.17 -16.92
C LEU A 182 2.41 5.57 -17.63
N VAL A 183 2.27 6.85 -18.02
CA VAL A 183 1.10 7.31 -18.76
C VAL A 183 1.00 6.63 -20.11
N MET A 184 2.10 6.51 -20.85
CA MET A 184 2.11 5.85 -22.16
C MET A 184 1.73 4.37 -22.06
N ARG A 185 2.31 3.63 -21.11
CA ARG A 185 1.94 2.23 -20.84
C ARG A 185 0.47 2.08 -20.46
N ALA A 186 -0.04 2.99 -19.62
CA ALA A 186 -1.45 2.98 -19.22
C ALA A 186 -2.38 3.33 -20.39
N TYR A 187 -1.96 4.22 -21.28
CA TYR A 187 -2.69 4.61 -22.47
C TYR A 187 -2.79 3.44 -23.45
N GLU A 188 -1.67 2.79 -23.76
CA GLU A 188 -1.63 1.59 -24.61
C GLU A 188 -2.52 0.47 -24.05
N ALA A 189 -2.44 0.19 -22.75
CA ALA A 189 -3.27 -0.83 -22.10
C ALA A 189 -4.77 -0.48 -22.05
N SER A 190 -5.13 0.81 -22.21
CA SER A 190 -6.51 1.29 -22.11
C SER A 190 -7.13 1.63 -23.45
N MET A 191 -6.34 1.59 -24.52
CA MET A 191 -6.75 1.89 -25.89
C MET A 191 -7.85 0.92 -26.30
N GLY A 192 -8.99 1.47 -26.73
CA GLY A 192 -10.06 0.71 -27.36
C GLY A 192 -10.35 1.27 -28.75
N ASP A 193 -11.46 0.86 -29.34
CA ASP A 193 -11.80 1.17 -30.73
C ASP A 193 -12.10 2.66 -31.00
N LEU A 194 -12.26 3.48 -29.95
CA LEU A 194 -12.70 4.87 -30.04
C LEU A 194 -11.56 5.87 -30.35
N GLY A 195 -10.30 5.44 -30.46
CA GLY A 195 -9.15 6.30 -30.76
C GLY A 195 -8.76 7.30 -29.65
N TYR A 196 -9.42 7.23 -28.48
CA TYR A 196 -9.10 8.01 -27.30
C TYR A 196 -9.34 7.21 -26.02
N VAL A 197 -8.71 7.63 -24.92
CA VAL A 197 -8.92 7.08 -23.59
C VAL A 197 -9.49 8.17 -22.69
N ALA A 198 -10.55 7.86 -21.94
CA ALA A 198 -11.10 8.80 -20.96
C ALA A 198 -10.09 9.00 -19.81
N GLY A 199 -9.90 10.23 -19.34
CA GLY A 199 -8.89 10.59 -18.34
C GLY A 199 -9.03 9.81 -17.04
N SER A 200 -10.26 9.58 -16.58
CA SER A 200 -10.54 8.74 -15.41
C SER A 200 -10.12 7.28 -15.63
N LYS A 201 -10.40 6.71 -16.82
CA LYS A 201 -9.98 5.36 -17.20
C LYS A 201 -8.47 5.25 -17.26
N LEU A 202 -7.80 6.26 -17.82
CA LEU A 202 -6.34 6.34 -17.89
C LEU A 202 -5.72 6.40 -16.48
N TYR A 203 -6.25 7.27 -15.62
CA TYR A 203 -5.81 7.37 -14.23
C TYR A 203 -5.96 6.03 -13.50
N GLN A 204 -7.11 5.35 -13.65
CA GLN A 204 -7.31 4.02 -13.08
C GLN A 204 -6.30 3.00 -13.63
N ALA A 205 -6.00 3.01 -14.93
CA ALA A 205 -5.02 2.12 -15.53
C ALA A 205 -3.60 2.37 -15.00
N MET A 206 -3.21 3.64 -14.83
CA MET A 206 -1.92 3.99 -14.20
C MET A 206 -1.82 3.41 -12.79
N ARG A 207 -2.89 3.52 -11.99
CA ARG A 207 -2.90 2.98 -10.62
C ARG A 207 -2.90 1.46 -10.56
N ARG A 208 -3.43 0.77 -11.57
CA ARG A 208 -3.31 -0.69 -11.68
C ARG A 208 -1.87 -1.11 -12.00
N ILE A 209 -1.15 -0.30 -12.76
CA ILE A 209 0.26 -0.56 -13.13
C ILE A 209 1.20 -0.21 -11.97
N ASP A 210 0.98 0.94 -11.35
CA ASP A 210 1.69 1.42 -10.17
C ASP A 210 0.69 1.88 -9.10
N PRO A 211 0.36 1.01 -8.12
CA PRO A 211 -0.54 1.36 -7.03
C PRO A 211 -0.10 2.57 -6.21
N GLY A 212 1.22 2.86 -6.16
CA GLY A 212 1.80 3.97 -5.42
C GLY A 212 1.83 5.31 -6.17
N PHE A 213 1.31 5.36 -7.39
CA PHE A 213 1.32 6.56 -8.21
C PHE A 213 0.46 7.70 -7.62
N ASP A 214 1.05 8.89 -7.49
CA ASP A 214 0.38 10.13 -7.10
C ASP A 214 0.99 11.34 -7.81
N TYR A 215 0.20 11.98 -8.68
CA TYR A 215 0.63 13.16 -9.44
C TYR A 215 0.94 14.38 -8.55
N ARG A 216 0.45 14.42 -7.31
CA ARG A 216 0.70 15.52 -6.36
C ARG A 216 2.11 15.47 -5.81
N VAL A 217 2.68 14.27 -5.69
CA VAL A 217 4.09 14.06 -5.31
C VAL A 217 5.03 14.57 -6.40
N LEU A 218 4.57 14.55 -7.65
CA LEU A 218 5.28 15.12 -8.81
C LEU A 218 5.11 16.65 -8.92
N GLY A 219 4.35 17.28 -8.01
CA GLY A 219 4.14 18.73 -7.98
C GLY A 219 2.89 19.22 -8.74
N PHE A 220 2.09 18.34 -9.32
CA PHE A 220 0.87 18.71 -10.05
C PHE A 220 -0.34 18.83 -9.12
N ARG A 221 -1.18 19.85 -9.32
CA ARG A 221 -2.41 20.02 -8.52
C ARG A 221 -3.55 19.12 -8.99
N THR A 222 -3.58 18.84 -10.29
CA THR A 222 -4.60 17.99 -10.92
C THR A 222 -3.94 17.00 -11.87
N PHE A 223 -4.62 15.86 -12.10
CA PHE A 223 -4.17 14.87 -13.07
C PHE A 223 -4.07 15.46 -14.49
N THR A 224 -4.98 16.37 -14.85
CA THR A 224 -4.93 17.07 -16.14
C THR A 224 -3.65 17.88 -16.31
N GLN A 225 -3.15 18.55 -15.26
CA GLN A 225 -1.88 19.29 -15.34
C GLN A 225 -0.68 18.38 -15.60
N LEU A 226 -0.68 17.17 -15.02
CA LEU A 226 0.35 16.17 -15.35
C LEU A 226 0.27 15.79 -16.83
N LEU A 227 -0.92 15.47 -17.33
CA LEU A 227 -1.10 15.10 -18.73
C LEU A 227 -0.68 16.22 -19.69
N GLU A 228 -0.96 17.48 -19.35
CA GLU A 228 -0.55 18.67 -20.12
C GLU A 228 0.97 18.88 -20.12
N SER A 229 1.69 18.35 -19.13
CA SER A 229 3.15 18.43 -19.07
C SER A 229 3.87 17.41 -19.95
N ILE A 230 3.15 16.40 -20.46
CA ILE A 230 3.71 15.32 -21.28
C ILE A 230 3.52 15.68 -22.75
N ASN A 231 4.61 15.81 -23.49
CA ASN A 231 4.60 16.32 -24.87
C ASN A 231 3.89 15.38 -25.85
N GLU A 232 3.86 14.09 -25.58
CA GLU A 232 3.32 13.03 -26.43
C GLU A 232 1.78 12.97 -26.38
N ILE A 233 1.18 13.65 -25.40
CA ILE A 233 -0.24 13.57 -25.07
C ILE A 233 -0.97 14.84 -25.50
N GLU A 234 -2.16 14.65 -26.07
CA GLU A 234 -3.13 15.71 -26.32
C GLU A 234 -4.41 15.45 -25.50
N ILE A 235 -4.97 16.52 -24.96
CA ILE A 235 -6.18 16.46 -24.12
C ILE A 235 -7.27 17.30 -24.78
N VAL A 236 -8.44 16.69 -24.99
CA VAL A 236 -9.65 17.38 -25.43
C VAL A 236 -10.62 17.47 -24.26
N ARG A 237 -10.97 18.71 -23.88
CA ARG A 237 -11.95 18.99 -22.82
C ARG A 237 -13.34 19.09 -23.45
N PRO A 238 -14.32 18.28 -23.04
CA PRO A 238 -15.69 18.38 -23.55
C PRO A 238 -16.35 19.70 -23.10
N GLN A 239 -17.12 20.34 -24.00
CA GLN A 239 -17.75 21.64 -23.73
C GLN A 239 -18.83 21.60 -22.63
N ASN A 240 -19.48 20.46 -22.45
CA ASN A 240 -20.57 20.29 -21.48
C ASN A 240 -20.10 19.89 -20.08
N GLY A 241 -18.79 19.96 -19.81
CA GLY A 241 -18.19 19.30 -18.67
C GLY A 241 -18.19 17.77 -18.83
N GLY A 242 -17.32 17.11 -18.09
CA GLY A 242 -17.12 15.66 -18.20
C GLY A 242 -15.65 15.28 -18.24
N ASP A 243 -15.42 13.97 -18.35
CA ASP A 243 -14.07 13.42 -18.35
C ASP A 243 -13.28 13.88 -19.58
N VAL A 244 -12.00 14.15 -19.38
CA VAL A 244 -11.12 14.60 -20.45
C VAL A 244 -10.85 13.44 -21.40
N LYS A 245 -10.81 13.72 -22.70
CA LYS A 245 -10.39 12.71 -23.69
C LYS A 245 -8.91 12.86 -23.93
N VAL A 246 -8.17 11.78 -23.71
CA VAL A 246 -6.72 11.72 -23.89
C VAL A 246 -6.43 11.00 -25.20
N THR A 247 -5.59 11.58 -26.04
CA THR A 247 -5.07 10.96 -27.25
C THR A 247 -3.56 11.18 -27.37
N THR A 248 -2.89 10.40 -28.21
CA THR A 248 -1.48 10.62 -28.54
C THR A 248 -1.36 11.38 -29.85
N LYS A 249 -0.27 12.16 -29.99
CA LYS A 249 0.00 12.87 -31.25
C LYS A 249 0.09 11.93 -32.46
N GLN A 250 0.53 10.68 -32.26
CA GLN A 250 0.60 9.65 -33.30
C GLN A 250 -0.78 9.03 -33.63
N GLY A 251 -1.68 8.91 -32.65
CA GLY A 251 -3.03 8.36 -32.85
C GLY A 251 -3.93 9.21 -33.75
N ARG A 252 -3.68 10.53 -33.81
CA ARG A 252 -4.40 11.47 -34.69
C ARG A 252 -4.03 11.31 -36.17
N GLU A 253 -2.82 10.83 -36.47
CA GLU A 253 -2.40 10.55 -37.85
C GLU A 253 -3.01 9.25 -38.39
N GLN A 254 -3.32 8.29 -37.51
CA GLN A 254 -3.96 7.02 -37.88
C GLN A 254 -5.50 7.09 -37.91
N ALA A 255 -6.11 7.92 -37.05
CA ALA A 255 -7.53 8.24 -37.10
C ALA A 255 -7.76 9.47 -37.99
N GLY A 256 -7.80 9.27 -39.31
CA GLY A 256 -7.97 10.34 -40.29
C GLY A 256 -9.05 11.35 -39.92
N SER A 257 -8.77 12.63 -40.19
CA SER A 257 -9.67 13.77 -40.03
C SER A 257 -11.12 13.46 -40.44
N PRO A 258 -12.12 13.60 -39.56
CA PRO A 258 -13.46 13.90 -40.02
C PRO A 258 -13.47 15.37 -40.40
N ALA A 259 -13.40 15.64 -41.71
CA ALA A 259 -13.78 16.91 -42.27
C ALA A 259 -15.21 17.26 -41.81
N ALA A 260 -15.41 18.55 -41.57
CA ALA A 260 -16.63 19.15 -41.07
C ALA A 260 -17.91 18.60 -41.72
N GLU A 261 -18.73 17.89 -40.94
CA GLU A 261 -20.14 17.66 -41.26
C GLU A 261 -20.97 18.60 -40.39
N ARG A 262 -21.30 19.76 -40.97
CA ARG A 262 -22.36 20.63 -40.47
C ARG A 262 -23.69 19.91 -40.71
N GLN A 263 -24.32 19.40 -39.65
CA GLN A 263 -25.73 19.07 -39.70
C GLN A 263 -26.55 20.33 -39.38
N GLU A 264 -27.11 20.92 -40.42
CA GLU A 264 -28.25 21.83 -40.32
C GLU A 264 -29.49 20.99 -39.94
N LEU A 265 -30.12 21.33 -38.80
CA LEU A 265 -31.47 20.87 -38.49
C LEU A 265 -32.50 21.72 -39.26
N PRO A 266 -33.55 21.13 -39.84
CA PRO A 266 -34.78 21.87 -40.08
C PRO A 266 -35.78 21.66 -38.93
N ASP A 267 -36.30 22.81 -38.53
CA ASP A 267 -37.37 23.07 -37.57
C ASP A 267 -38.72 22.56 -38.11
N SER A 268 -39.52 21.88 -37.27
CA SER A 268 -41.00 21.92 -37.41
C SER A 268 -41.69 21.54 -36.10
N LYS A 269 -42.54 22.47 -35.66
CA LYS A 269 -43.45 22.41 -34.52
C LYS A 269 -44.79 21.76 -34.90
N GLU A 270 -45.55 21.49 -33.83
CA GLU A 270 -47.01 21.21 -33.73
C GLU A 270 -47.40 19.72 -33.88
N GLY A 271 -48.26 19.13 -33.05
CA GLY A 271 -49.04 19.60 -31.92
C GLY A 271 -50.02 18.50 -31.47
N ARG A 272 -50.28 18.45 -30.16
CA ARG A 272 -51.50 17.96 -29.45
C ARG A 272 -52.17 16.63 -29.89
N GLY A 273 -52.27 15.73 -28.91
CA GLY A 273 -53.59 15.36 -28.36
C GLY A 273 -54.05 13.90 -28.48
N GLY A 274 -54.15 13.22 -27.34
CA GLY A 274 -55.41 12.61 -26.91
C GLY A 274 -55.73 11.15 -27.27
N ARG A 275 -55.91 10.36 -26.20
CA ARG A 275 -56.91 9.30 -25.96
C ARG A 275 -56.66 7.85 -26.45
N ARG A 276 -56.72 6.96 -25.45
CA ARG A 276 -57.09 5.52 -25.50
C ARG A 276 -58.50 5.32 -26.07
N PRO A 277 -58.84 4.13 -26.59
CA PRO A 277 -59.38 2.99 -25.81
C PRO A 277 -58.64 1.67 -26.18
N GLY A 278 -58.71 0.50 -25.54
CA GLY A 278 -59.65 -0.14 -24.62
C GLY A 278 -60.17 -1.47 -25.23
N ARG A 279 -59.85 -2.62 -24.58
CA ARG A 279 -60.38 -4.00 -24.79
C ARG A 279 -60.01 -4.72 -26.12
N ASP A 280 -59.88 -6.03 -26.23
CA ASP A 280 -60.49 -7.17 -25.52
C ASP A 280 -59.62 -8.46 -25.57
N GLN A 281 -59.97 -9.41 -24.71
CA GLN A 281 -59.35 -10.74 -24.51
C GLN A 281 -59.88 -11.83 -25.49
N ARG A 282 -59.05 -12.84 -25.79
CA ARG A 282 -59.43 -14.28 -25.96
C ARG A 282 -58.16 -15.15 -26.12
N ILE A 283 -57.81 -16.00 -25.15
CA ILE A 283 -58.10 -17.45 -24.98
C ILE A 283 -57.55 -18.35 -26.10
N THR A 284 -56.55 -19.18 -25.76
CA THR A 284 -56.48 -20.68 -25.82
C THR A 284 -55.23 -21.11 -25.02
N LYS A 285 -55.34 -21.76 -23.85
CA LYS A 285 -55.39 -23.23 -23.59
C LYS A 285 -54.22 -24.04 -24.17
N ASP A 286 -53.36 -24.55 -23.28
CA ASP A 286 -52.84 -25.93 -23.14
C ASP A 286 -51.88 -25.91 -21.92
N LYS A 287 -52.20 -26.44 -20.74
CA LYS A 287 -52.22 -27.85 -20.25
C LYS A 287 -50.95 -28.65 -20.58
N ASP A 288 -50.14 -28.88 -19.55
CA ASP A 288 -49.58 -30.17 -19.07
C ASP A 288 -48.68 -29.86 -17.85
N GLN A 289 -49.17 -30.08 -16.64
CA GLN A 289 -49.10 -31.28 -15.79
C GLN A 289 -47.78 -31.45 -15.00
N GLU A 290 -48.01 -31.60 -13.69
CA GLU A 290 -47.10 -31.65 -12.55
C GLU A 290 -46.16 -32.86 -12.55
N GLN A 291 -45.02 -32.72 -11.87
CA GLN A 291 -44.63 -33.65 -10.81
C GLN A 291 -43.55 -33.04 -9.91
N GLU A 292 -43.96 -32.64 -8.72
CA GLU A 292 -43.11 -32.52 -7.53
C GLU A 292 -42.80 -33.92 -7.00
N GLN A 293 -41.55 -34.14 -6.58
CA GLN A 293 -41.23 -35.20 -5.61
C GLN A 293 -40.12 -34.70 -4.67
N GLU A 294 -40.55 -34.47 -3.43
CA GLU A 294 -39.71 -34.41 -2.22
C GLU A 294 -38.97 -35.73 -2.01
N HIS A 295 -37.71 -35.71 -1.56
CA HIS A 295 -37.17 -36.75 -0.68
C HIS A 295 -35.86 -36.32 0.03
N ALA A 296 -35.97 -36.20 1.35
CA ALA A 296 -34.96 -36.49 2.38
C ALA A 296 -35.76 -37.01 3.60
N PRO A 297 -35.18 -37.69 4.62
CA PRO A 297 -33.77 -38.03 4.84
C PRO A 297 -33.54 -39.52 5.16
N ALA A 298 -32.29 -39.97 5.25
CA ALA A 298 -31.95 -41.22 5.93
C ALA A 298 -30.64 -41.07 6.70
N ALA A 299 -30.71 -41.48 7.97
CA ALA A 299 -29.64 -41.58 8.94
C ALA A 299 -28.97 -42.96 8.86
N ASP A 300 -27.67 -43.01 9.12
CA ASP A 300 -26.95 -44.20 9.59
C ASP A 300 -25.81 -43.69 10.48
N GLN A 301 -25.90 -43.89 11.80
CA GLN A 301 -25.49 -45.07 12.58
C GLN A 301 -23.98 -45.13 12.86
N ILE A 302 -23.71 -44.86 14.14
CA ILE A 302 -22.47 -45.03 14.90
C ILE A 302 -22.28 -46.52 15.19
N PRO A 303 -21.04 -47.02 15.28
CA PRO A 303 -20.71 -48.03 16.27
C PRO A 303 -19.71 -47.48 17.28
N GLU A 304 -20.08 -47.61 18.55
CA GLU A 304 -19.19 -47.60 19.70
C GLU A 304 -18.41 -48.91 19.73
N ASP A 305 -17.14 -48.85 20.08
CA ASP A 305 -16.46 -49.95 20.78
C ASP A 305 -15.57 -49.35 21.87
N ASP A 306 -15.79 -49.85 23.08
CA ASP A 306 -15.17 -49.52 24.35
C ASP A 306 -14.05 -50.52 24.65
N ALA A 307 -12.87 -50.03 25.08
CA ALA A 307 -11.95 -50.73 26.00
C ALA A 307 -10.65 -49.92 26.24
N THR A 308 -10.65 -49.20 27.36
CA THR A 308 -9.59 -49.03 28.38
C THR A 308 -8.08 -49.22 28.09
N SER A 309 -7.34 -48.20 28.54
CA SER A 309 -6.04 -48.17 29.25
C SER A 309 -4.75 -48.62 28.55
N GLU A 310 -3.79 -47.68 28.40
CA GLU A 310 -2.51 -47.72 29.14
C GLU A 310 -1.70 -46.42 28.95
N ILE A 311 -0.99 -46.06 30.00
CA ILE A 311 -0.09 -44.91 30.15
C ILE A 311 1.26 -45.33 29.55
N ASP A 312 2.02 -44.44 28.90
CA ASP A 312 3.47 -44.21 29.11
C ASP A 312 4.24 -43.65 27.89
N GLN A 313 5.18 -42.76 28.21
CA GLN A 313 6.40 -42.34 27.49
C GLN A 313 6.39 -41.57 26.14
N THR A 314 6.92 -40.34 26.25
CA THR A 314 7.49 -39.45 25.23
C THR A 314 8.59 -40.06 24.37
N PRO A 315 8.82 -39.55 23.15
CA PRO A 315 10.17 -39.53 22.56
C PRO A 315 10.68 -38.11 22.23
N GLU A 316 11.93 -37.85 22.61
CA GLU A 316 12.78 -36.78 22.05
C GLU A 316 12.97 -36.94 20.53
N PRO A 317 13.21 -35.86 19.76
CA PRO A 317 13.83 -35.97 18.45
C PRO A 317 15.32 -35.66 18.49
N ALA A 318 16.04 -36.58 17.84
CA ALA A 318 17.48 -36.69 17.70
C ALA A 318 18.17 -35.52 16.97
N ALA A 319 19.42 -35.30 17.38
CA ALA A 319 20.40 -34.49 16.70
C ALA A 319 20.76 -35.05 15.31
N THR A 320 20.71 -34.20 14.28
CA THR A 320 21.36 -34.46 12.99
C THR A 320 22.66 -33.65 12.87
N ASN A 321 23.76 -34.38 12.68
CA ASN A 321 25.08 -33.89 12.34
C ASN A 321 25.08 -33.19 10.98
N GLY A 322 25.54 -31.95 10.95
CA GLY A 322 25.81 -31.17 9.73
C GLY A 322 27.02 -30.24 9.95
N ALA A 323 28.15 -30.80 10.39
CA ALA A 323 29.39 -30.07 10.61
C ALA A 323 30.38 -30.31 9.47
N ASN A 324 30.47 -29.36 8.53
CA ASN A 324 31.75 -28.96 7.92
C ASN A 324 31.52 -27.84 6.88
N LEU A 325 31.47 -26.58 7.34
CA LEU A 325 31.58 -25.37 6.49
C LEU A 325 31.80 -24.07 7.30
N ALA A 326 32.33 -24.13 8.54
CA ALA A 326 32.26 -23.00 9.49
C ALA A 326 33.58 -22.65 10.22
N SER A 327 34.71 -22.53 9.51
CA SER A 327 35.99 -22.15 10.16
C SER A 327 36.54 -20.77 9.79
N SER A 328 35.98 -20.06 8.81
CA SER A 328 36.38 -18.67 8.47
C SER A 328 35.41 -17.58 8.96
N ASP A 329 34.15 -17.95 9.25
CA ASP A 329 33.06 -16.98 9.48
C ASP A 329 32.92 -16.51 10.94
N LEU A 330 33.74 -17.01 11.87
CA LEU A 330 33.60 -16.74 13.32
C LEU A 330 34.69 -15.82 13.92
N ASN A 331 35.72 -15.40 13.16
CA ASN A 331 36.81 -14.61 13.73
C ASN A 331 36.52 -13.10 13.80
N TRP A 332 35.67 -12.59 12.89
CA TRP A 332 35.41 -11.16 12.78
C TRP A 332 34.69 -10.59 14.01
N GLU A 333 33.79 -11.36 14.63
CA GLU A 333 33.02 -10.93 15.82
C GLU A 333 33.94 -10.62 17.00
N ARG A 334 34.93 -11.49 17.22
CA ARG A 334 35.95 -11.33 18.27
C ARG A 334 36.88 -10.15 17.98
N GLU A 335 37.22 -9.94 16.71
CA GLU A 335 38.06 -8.81 16.30
C GLU A 335 37.36 -7.45 16.50
N VAL A 336 36.05 -7.38 16.20
CA VAL A 336 35.22 -6.19 16.45
C VAL A 336 35.10 -5.92 17.95
N ASP A 337 34.76 -6.93 18.76
CA ASP A 337 34.64 -6.81 20.21
C ASP A 337 35.96 -6.37 20.87
N ALA A 338 37.08 -6.95 20.43
CA ALA A 338 38.41 -6.57 20.90
C ALA A 338 38.79 -5.15 20.48
N ALA A 339 38.39 -4.70 19.30
CA ALA A 339 38.65 -3.33 18.83
C ALA A 339 37.87 -2.30 19.65
N TRP A 340 36.60 -2.57 19.93
CA TRP A 340 35.76 -1.70 20.77
C TRP A 340 36.21 -1.72 22.23
N THR A 341 36.58 -2.88 22.78
CA THR A 341 37.11 -3.00 24.14
C THR A 341 38.44 -2.27 24.32
N ARG A 342 39.33 -2.29 23.32
CA ARG A 342 40.63 -1.60 23.34
C ARG A 342 40.52 -0.08 23.52
N ARG A 343 39.38 0.53 23.19
CA ARG A 343 39.18 1.96 23.40
C ARG A 343 39.07 2.36 24.88
N GLN A 344 38.93 1.40 25.81
CA GLN A 344 38.81 1.61 27.26
C GLN A 344 37.78 2.70 27.62
N ARG A 345 36.69 2.78 26.84
CA ARG A 345 35.60 3.73 27.02
C ARG A 345 34.28 2.95 27.04
N ASN A 346 33.38 3.34 27.93
CA ASN A 346 32.05 2.74 28.01
C ASN A 346 31.14 3.17 26.84
N THR A 347 31.50 4.25 26.13
CA THR A 347 30.75 4.77 24.98
C THR A 347 31.69 5.09 23.82
N ILE A 348 31.32 4.65 22.62
CA ILE A 348 32.04 4.84 21.37
C ILE A 348 31.10 5.56 20.39
N SER A 349 31.57 6.57 19.67
CA SER A 349 30.73 7.20 18.64
C SER A 349 30.47 6.24 17.48
N GLY A 350 29.28 6.31 16.87
CA GLY A 350 28.86 5.40 15.80
C GLY A 350 29.79 5.44 14.60
N ARG A 351 30.32 6.62 14.25
CA ARG A 351 31.33 6.75 13.19
C ARG A 351 32.62 6.00 13.53
N ALA A 352 33.08 6.09 14.77
CA ALA A 352 34.28 5.40 15.23
C ALA A 352 34.07 3.88 15.31
N ALA A 353 32.93 3.45 15.86
CA ALA A 353 32.57 2.04 15.94
C ALA A 353 32.45 1.40 14.55
N ALA A 354 31.85 2.11 13.58
CA ALA A 354 31.74 1.64 12.21
C ALA A 354 33.10 1.56 11.49
N THR A 355 34.02 2.47 11.80
CA THR A 355 35.38 2.44 11.26
C THR A 355 36.17 1.25 11.80
N ASP A 356 36.06 0.95 13.09
CA ASP A 356 36.73 -0.21 13.68
C ASP A 356 36.16 -1.53 13.15
N ALA A 357 34.84 -1.59 12.98
CA ALA A 357 34.17 -2.75 12.41
C ALA A 357 34.55 -2.99 10.95
N ALA A 358 34.65 -1.92 10.14
CA ALA A 358 35.11 -2.03 8.76
C ALA A 358 36.54 -2.59 8.68
N LYS A 359 37.43 -2.16 9.59
CA LYS A 359 38.81 -2.69 9.69
C LYS A 359 38.85 -4.17 10.08
N ALA A 360 38.07 -4.58 11.07
CA ALA A 360 37.96 -5.99 11.48
C ALA A 360 37.40 -6.88 10.35
N LEU A 361 36.49 -6.34 9.54
CA LEU A 361 35.93 -7.02 8.37
C LEU A 361 36.81 -6.90 7.11
N LYS A 362 37.97 -6.23 7.19
CA LYS A 362 38.90 -5.98 6.09
C LYS A 362 38.24 -5.32 4.86
N VAL A 363 37.33 -4.38 5.09
CA VAL A 363 36.66 -3.58 4.06
C VAL A 363 36.92 -2.08 4.25
N GLU A 364 36.83 -1.28 3.19
CA GLU A 364 37.05 0.17 3.27
C GLU A 364 35.98 0.91 4.08
N LYS A 365 34.71 0.50 3.94
CA LYS A 365 33.57 1.09 4.63
C LYS A 365 32.64 0.00 5.15
N LEU A 366 32.04 0.21 6.31
CA LEU A 366 31.07 -0.74 6.86
C LEU A 366 29.89 -0.95 5.88
N SER A 367 29.46 0.11 5.19
CA SER A 367 28.39 0.08 4.19
C SER A 367 28.67 -0.82 2.98
N SER A 368 29.93 -1.16 2.70
CA SER A 368 30.32 -2.07 1.62
C SER A 368 30.59 -3.50 2.12
N SER A 369 30.37 -3.77 3.42
CA SER A 369 30.49 -5.11 3.99
C SER A 369 29.18 -5.90 3.89
N ARG A 370 29.23 -7.18 4.29
CA ARG A 370 28.05 -8.03 4.55
C ARG A 370 27.07 -7.41 5.57
N TYR A 371 27.54 -6.47 6.39
CA TYR A 371 26.79 -5.80 7.44
C TYR A 371 26.82 -4.27 7.23
N PRO A 372 25.96 -3.71 6.36
CA PRO A 372 26.09 -2.32 5.91
C PRO A 372 25.79 -1.26 6.98
N SER A 373 25.29 -1.65 8.15
CA SER A 373 25.05 -0.77 9.29
C SER A 373 25.49 -1.43 10.60
N LEU A 374 25.72 -0.61 11.63
CA LEU A 374 26.05 -1.10 12.98
C LEU A 374 24.91 -1.95 13.56
N ASP A 375 23.65 -1.68 13.21
CA ASP A 375 22.51 -2.48 13.65
C ASP A 375 22.52 -3.87 13.02
N LYS A 376 22.87 -3.96 11.73
CA LYS A 376 23.00 -5.24 11.04
C LYS A 376 24.23 -6.02 11.53
N LEU A 377 25.31 -5.32 11.89
CA LEU A 377 26.51 -5.91 12.47
C LEU A 377 26.25 -6.50 13.86
N LEU A 378 25.63 -5.71 14.75
CA LEU A 378 25.19 -6.18 16.07
C LEU A 378 24.16 -7.30 15.92
N GLY A 379 23.22 -7.18 14.98
CA GLY A 379 22.20 -8.19 14.69
C GLY A 379 22.76 -9.55 14.30
N ALA A 380 23.95 -9.56 13.69
CA ALA A 380 24.58 -10.77 13.17
C ALA A 380 25.42 -11.55 14.18
N SER A 381 25.81 -10.96 15.31
CA SER A 381 26.68 -11.59 16.31
C SER A 381 26.03 -11.59 17.70
N THR A 382 25.87 -12.79 18.27
CA THR A 382 25.40 -12.95 19.65
C THR A 382 26.41 -12.41 20.66
N LEU A 383 27.72 -12.50 20.37
CA LEU A 383 28.80 -11.96 21.20
C LEU A 383 28.71 -10.44 21.29
N LEU A 384 28.57 -9.76 20.15
CA LEU A 384 28.46 -8.30 20.14
C LEU A 384 27.18 -7.80 20.81
N GLN A 385 26.06 -8.54 20.68
CA GLN A 385 24.83 -8.23 21.39
C GLN A 385 24.94 -8.39 22.91
N LEU A 386 25.76 -9.32 23.38
CA LEU A 386 25.97 -9.54 24.81
C LEU A 386 26.75 -8.39 25.44
N ASN A 387 27.81 -7.92 24.78
CA ASN A 387 28.75 -6.95 25.32
C ASN A 387 28.41 -5.49 24.97
N TRP A 388 27.64 -5.25 23.91
CA TRP A 388 27.42 -3.92 23.37
C TRP A 388 25.96 -3.69 22.99
N ARG A 389 25.53 -2.43 23.05
CA ARG A 389 24.25 -1.98 22.51
C ARG A 389 24.42 -0.64 21.80
N ARG A 390 23.52 -0.36 20.87
CA ARG A 390 23.46 0.95 20.22
C ARG A 390 22.48 1.86 20.93
N GLU A 391 22.91 3.08 21.24
CA GLU A 391 22.07 4.15 21.77
C GLU A 391 22.18 5.35 20.82
N GLY A 392 21.21 5.52 19.93
CA GLY A 392 21.24 6.55 18.89
C GLY A 392 22.46 6.44 17.98
N ASN A 393 23.37 7.43 18.06
CA ASN A 393 24.59 7.47 17.26
C ASN A 393 25.84 7.03 18.05
N THR A 394 25.68 6.26 19.13
CA THR A 394 26.80 5.69 19.90
C THR A 394 26.61 4.19 20.12
N ILE A 395 27.73 3.51 20.35
CA ILE A 395 27.81 2.13 20.82
C ILE A 395 28.24 2.18 22.29
N VAL A 396 27.42 1.61 23.17
CA VAL A 396 27.61 1.61 24.62
C VAL A 396 27.91 0.19 25.06
N LYS A 397 28.92 0.03 25.90
CA LYS A 397 29.25 -1.24 26.54
C LYS A 397 28.15 -1.57 27.56
N LYS A 398 27.57 -2.77 27.45
CA LYS A 398 26.70 -3.33 28.48
C LYS A 398 27.55 -3.77 29.67
#